data_AF-A0A2N5NXW6-F1
#
_entry.id   AF-A0A2N5NXW6-F1
#
_cell.length_a   1.000
_cell.length_b   1.000
_cell.length_c   1.000
_cell.angle_alpha   90.00
_cell.angle_beta   90.00
_cell.angle_gamma   90.00
#
_symmetry.space_group_name_H-M   'P 1'
#
loop_
_entity.id
_entity.type
_entity.pdbx_description
1 polymer ?
#
loop_
_entity_poly.entity_id
_entity_poly.type
_entity_poly.pdbx_seq_one_letter_code
_entity_poly.pdbx_strand_id
1 'polypeptide(L)'
;MACEEDQELWEEIDETDDYVRLPNQYELHEKSIMEKFAYESGNKRVSEVLFDALRRRHPYRCFKDKINDLGISQIYYDYRNRTYINIAEEWCRNHHVPYRRKED
;
A
#
# COMPACT_ATOMS: atom_id res chain seq x y z
N MET A 1 -7.11 -18.75 21.03
CA MET A 1 -7.90 -17.66 21.63
C MET A 1 -8.78 -17.17 20.51
N ALA A 2 -10.01 -17.66 20.42
CA ALA A 2 -10.98 -17.11 19.48
C ALA A 2 -11.39 -15.77 20.09
N CYS A 3 -11.20 -14.67 19.36
CA CYS A 3 -11.89 -13.44 19.69
C CYS A 3 -13.38 -13.79 19.63
N GLU A 4 -14.11 -13.67 20.74
CA GLU A 4 -15.57 -13.68 20.67
C GLU A 4 -15.95 -12.54 19.74
N GLU A 5 -16.65 -12.85 18.64
CA GLU A 5 -17.16 -11.84 17.74
C GLU A 5 -18.18 -11.01 18.53
N ASP A 6 -17.88 -9.73 18.69
CA ASP A 6 -18.77 -8.78 19.36
C ASP A 6 -19.99 -8.56 18.46
N GLN A 7 -21.01 -9.39 18.69
CA GLN A 7 -22.23 -9.41 17.88
C GLN A 7 -22.96 -8.06 17.94
N GLU A 8 -22.94 -7.38 19.09
CA GLU A 8 -23.53 -6.04 19.26
C GLU A 8 -22.84 -5.01 18.36
N LEU A 9 -21.50 -5.05 18.28
CA LEU A 9 -20.73 -4.16 17.40
C LEU A 9 -21.03 -4.43 15.90
N TRP A 10 -21.18 -5.70 15.51
CA TRP A 10 -21.53 -6.03 14.12
C TRP A 10 -22.93 -5.53 13.73
N GLU A 11 -23.90 -5.69 14.63
CA GLU A 11 -25.25 -5.17 14.45
C GLU A 11 -25.24 -3.63 14.35
N GLU A 12 -24.48 -2.93 15.20
CA GLU A 12 -24.31 -1.47 15.13
C GLU A 12 -23.70 -1.02 13.79
N ILE A 13 -22.67 -1.72 13.30
CA ILE A 13 -22.02 -1.40 12.01
C ILE A 13 -22.98 -1.61 10.83
N ASP A 14 -23.86 -2.62 10.88
CA ASP A 14 -24.82 -2.90 9.80
C ASP A 14 -26.03 -1.95 9.84
N GLU A 15 -26.43 -1.51 11.05
CA GLU A 15 -27.59 -0.63 11.25
C GLU A 15 -27.26 0.88 11.13
N THR A 16 -25.98 1.28 11.23
CA THR A 16 -25.56 2.69 11.20
C THR A 16 -24.64 3.03 10.03
N ASP A 17 -24.82 4.22 9.46
CA ASP A 17 -23.92 4.79 8.44
C ASP A 17 -22.69 5.52 9.05
N ASP A 18 -22.47 5.37 10.36
CA ASP A 18 -21.41 6.07 11.09
C ASP A 18 -20.01 5.46 10.82
N TYR A 19 -19.97 4.27 10.22
CA TYR A 19 -18.75 3.51 9.96
C TYR A 19 -18.46 3.39 8.46
N VAL A 20 -17.18 3.54 8.11
CA VAL A 20 -16.70 3.30 6.75
C VAL A 20 -15.60 2.25 6.78
N ARG A 21 -15.75 1.22 5.95
CA ARG A 21 -14.79 0.13 5.84
C ARG A 21 -13.46 0.61 5.24
N LEU A 22 -12.36 0.34 5.95
CA LEU A 22 -11.02 0.56 5.43
C LEU A 22 -10.74 -0.27 4.18
N PRO A 23 -9.93 0.25 3.24
CA PRO A 23 -9.53 -0.51 2.06
C PRO A 23 -8.73 -1.74 2.50
N ASN A 24 -9.03 -2.87 1.87
CA ASN A 24 -8.33 -4.12 2.12
C ASN A 24 -6.96 -4.15 1.40
N GLN A 25 -6.12 -5.12 1.75
CA GLN A 25 -4.76 -5.26 1.19
C GLN A 25 -4.70 -5.34 -0.34
N TYR A 26 -5.74 -5.84 -1.01
CA TYR A 26 -5.81 -5.91 -2.47
C TYR A 26 -6.20 -4.57 -3.10
N GLU A 27 -7.04 -3.78 -2.41
CA GLU A 27 -7.47 -2.43 -2.83
C GLU A 27 -6.34 -1.39 -2.71
N LEU A 28 -5.34 -1.64 -1.86
CA LEU A 28 -4.13 -0.81 -1.80
C LEU A 28 -3.22 -0.97 -3.02
N HIS A 29 -3.50 -1.95 -3.89
CA HIS A 29 -2.80 -2.19 -5.15
C HIS A 29 -1.26 -2.16 -5.03
N GLU A 30 -0.68 -2.85 -4.03
CA GLU A 30 0.78 -2.81 -3.75
C GLU A 30 1.63 -3.13 -4.98
N LYS A 31 1.18 -4.06 -5.83
CA LYS A 31 1.82 -4.36 -7.11
C LYS A 31 1.91 -3.13 -8.03
N SER A 32 0.85 -2.32 -8.12
CA SER A 32 0.85 -1.10 -8.93
C SER A 32 1.85 -0.07 -8.41
N ILE A 33 1.99 0.06 -7.08
CA ILE A 33 3.00 0.94 -6.46
C ILE A 33 4.41 0.50 -6.90
N MET A 34 4.69 -0.80 -6.91
CA MET A 34 5.98 -1.35 -7.31
C MET A 34 6.26 -1.16 -8.81
N GLU A 35 5.24 -1.34 -9.66
CA GLU A 35 5.34 -1.10 -11.11
C GLU A 35 5.59 0.38 -11.42
N LYS A 36 4.87 1.29 -10.75
CA LYS A 36 5.08 2.74 -10.88
C LYS A 36 6.48 3.15 -10.43
N PHE A 37 6.95 2.64 -9.28
CA PHE A 37 8.31 2.88 -8.83
C PHE A 37 9.36 2.40 -9.84
N ALA A 38 9.18 1.18 -10.38
CA ALA A 38 10.09 0.65 -11.40
C ALA A 38 10.12 1.53 -12.66
N TYR A 39 8.97 2.07 -13.07
CA TYR A 39 8.85 2.98 -14.20
C TYR A 39 9.50 4.35 -13.92
N GLU A 40 9.25 4.93 -12.75
CA GLU A 40 9.73 6.26 -12.34
C GLU A 40 11.20 6.29 -11.91
N SER A 41 11.84 5.12 -11.76
CA SER A 41 13.25 5.01 -11.37
C SER A 41 14.24 5.69 -12.33
N GLY A 42 13.82 6.04 -13.55
CA GLY A 42 14.59 6.84 -14.53
C GLY A 42 15.79 6.12 -15.16
N ASN A 43 16.24 5.01 -14.57
CA ASN A 43 17.31 4.18 -15.09
C ASN A 43 16.74 2.92 -15.75
N LYS A 44 16.86 2.83 -17.07
CA LYS A 44 16.34 1.72 -17.88
C LYS A 44 16.78 0.34 -17.35
N ARG A 45 18.04 0.20 -16.94
CA ARG A 45 18.57 -1.07 -16.42
C ARG A 45 17.96 -1.44 -15.06
N VAL A 46 17.75 -0.46 -14.19
CA VAL A 46 17.07 -0.66 -12.90
C VAL A 46 15.62 -1.05 -13.14
N SER A 47 14.93 -0.30 -14.01
CA SER A 47 13.54 -0.56 -14.38
C SER A 47 13.35 -1.99 -14.91
N GLU A 48 14.19 -2.43 -15.85
CA GLU A 48 14.15 -3.79 -16.41
C GLU A 48 14.34 -4.87 -15.33
N VAL A 49 15.30 -4.70 -14.42
CA VAL A 49 15.55 -5.64 -13.32
C VAL A 49 14.35 -5.74 -12.38
N LEU A 50 13.75 -4.60 -12.05
CA LEU A 50 12.58 -4.56 -11.16
C LEU A 50 11.34 -5.16 -11.82
N PHE A 51 11.10 -4.87 -13.11
CA PHE A 51 10.00 -5.48 -13.86
C PHE A 51 10.18 -6.98 -14.06
N ASP A 52 11.41 -7.48 -14.28
CA ASP A 52 11.68 -8.91 -14.31
C ASP A 52 11.35 -9.57 -12.98
N ALA A 53 11.76 -8.95 -11.86
CA ALA A 53 11.46 -9.44 -10.52
C ALA A 53 9.95 -9.58 -10.29
N LEU A 54 9.14 -8.61 -10.75
CA LEU A 54 7.68 -8.62 -10.63
C LEU A 54 6.97 -9.69 -11.49
N ARG A 55 7.68 -10.35 -12.42
CA ARG A 55 7.15 -11.46 -13.24
C ARG A 55 7.50 -12.85 -12.67
N ARG A 56 8.30 -12.93 -11.60
CA ARG A 56 8.74 -14.21 -11.01
C ARG A 56 7.66 -14.82 -10.11
N ARG A 57 7.87 -16.09 -9.72
CA ARG A 57 6.98 -16.89 -8.84
C ARG A 57 6.73 -16.26 -7.46
N HIS A 58 7.65 -15.40 -6.99
CA HIS A 58 7.53 -14.65 -5.73
C HIS A 58 7.84 -13.17 -5.94
N PRO A 59 6.96 -12.44 -6.64
CA PRO A 59 7.30 -11.14 -7.22
C PRO A 59 7.66 -10.10 -6.16
N TYR A 60 6.93 -10.08 -5.05
CA TYR A 60 7.18 -9.17 -3.94
C TYR A 60 8.52 -9.40 -3.24
N ARG A 61 8.88 -10.68 -3.03
CA ARG A 61 10.16 -11.04 -2.41
C ARG A 61 11.31 -10.69 -3.37
N CYS A 62 11.21 -11.16 -4.62
CA CYS A 62 12.24 -10.90 -5.62
C CYS A 62 12.48 -9.40 -5.84
N PHE A 63 11.42 -8.58 -5.84
CA PHE A 63 11.57 -7.14 -5.97
C PHE A 63 12.30 -6.53 -4.76
N LYS A 64 11.93 -6.93 -3.54
CA LYS A 64 12.60 -6.49 -2.30
C LYS A 64 14.08 -6.89 -2.30
N ASP A 65 14.40 -8.09 -2.77
CA ASP A 65 15.78 -8.54 -2.94
C ASP A 65 16.51 -7.63 -3.95
N LYS A 66 15.88 -7.27 -5.07
CA LYS A 66 16.49 -6.41 -6.09
C LYS A 66 16.71 -4.97 -5.66
N ILE A 67 15.77 -4.34 -4.95
CA ILE A 67 16.02 -3.00 -4.42
C ILE A 67 17.13 -2.99 -3.37
N ASN A 68 17.31 -4.09 -2.62
CA ASN A 68 18.42 -4.25 -1.69
C ASN A 68 19.76 -4.46 -2.43
N ASP A 69 19.79 -5.36 -3.42
CA ASP A 69 20.97 -5.60 -4.27
C ASP A 69 21.45 -4.30 -4.96
N LEU A 70 20.51 -3.44 -5.36
CA LEU A 70 20.76 -2.17 -6.05
C LEU A 70 21.05 -1.00 -5.09
N GLY A 71 20.90 -1.19 -3.78
CA GLY A 71 21.11 -0.12 -2.78
C GLY A 71 20.06 1.00 -2.81
N ILE A 72 18.88 0.76 -3.40
CA ILE A 72 17.79 1.74 -3.55
C ILE A 72 16.59 1.44 -2.65
N SER A 73 16.75 0.54 -1.68
CA SER A 73 15.67 0.12 -0.79
C SER A 73 15.06 1.27 -0.01
N GLN A 74 15.87 2.17 0.54
CA GLN A 74 15.38 3.35 1.25
C GLN A 74 14.52 4.25 0.34
N ILE A 75 15.00 4.51 -0.88
CA ILE A 75 14.28 5.31 -1.88
C ILE A 75 12.91 4.69 -2.18
N TYR A 76 12.85 3.37 -2.32
CA TYR A 76 11.58 2.66 -2.51
C TYR A 76 10.66 2.78 -1.29
N TYR A 77 11.16 2.62 -0.07
CA TYR A 77 10.32 2.70 1.13
C TYR A 77 9.78 4.12 1.36
N ASP A 78 10.59 5.14 1.07
CA ASP A 78 10.15 6.54 1.12
C ASP A 78 9.05 6.80 0.07
N TYR A 79 9.25 6.31 -1.16
CA TYR A 79 8.25 6.39 -2.23
C TYR A 79 6.94 5.68 -1.86
N ARG A 80 7.04 4.47 -1.30
CA ARG A 80 5.91 3.66 -0.88
C ARG A 80 5.13 4.35 0.23
N ASN A 81 5.82 4.89 1.24
CA ASN A 81 5.17 5.61 2.34
C ASN A 81 4.42 6.84 1.84
N ARG A 82 5.03 7.65 0.96
CA ARG A 82 4.34 8.79 0.33
C ARG A 82 3.10 8.36 -0.45
N THR A 83 3.20 7.26 -1.21
CA THR A 83 2.06 6.72 -1.95
C THR A 83 0.94 6.26 -1.02
N TYR A 84 1.26 5.59 0.10
CA TYR A 84 0.24 5.20 1.08
C TYR A 84 -0.42 6.39 1.76
N ILE A 85 0.34 7.44 2.10
CA ILE A 85 -0.23 8.67 2.63
C ILE A 85 -1.23 9.25 1.61
N ASN A 86 -0.84 9.38 0.34
CA ASN A 86 -1.73 9.90 -0.70
C ASN A 86 -3.02 9.07 -0.85
N ILE A 87 -2.91 7.72 -0.83
CA ILE A 87 -4.06 6.81 -0.88
C ILE A 87 -4.96 7.02 0.33
N ALA A 88 -4.39 7.11 1.54
CA ALA A 88 -5.15 7.33 2.76
C ALA A 88 -5.89 8.67 2.74
N GLU A 89 -5.25 9.73 2.24
CA GLU A 89 -5.89 11.04 2.11
C GLU A 89 -7.00 11.07 1.07
N GLU A 90 -6.80 10.39 -0.06
CA GLU A 90 -7.82 10.23 -1.08
C GLU A 90 -9.02 9.46 -0.53
N TRP A 91 -8.77 8.35 0.17
CA TRP A 91 -9.80 7.58 0.84
C TRP A 91 -10.57 8.43 1.86
N CYS A 92 -9.87 9.14 2.75
CA CYS A 92 -10.51 10.01 3.73
C CYS A 92 -11.35 11.11 3.06
N ARG A 93 -10.86 11.73 1.97
CA ARG A 93 -11.63 12.73 1.22
C ARG A 93 -12.89 12.14 0.59
N ASN A 94 -12.78 10.98 -0.04
CA ASN A 94 -13.91 10.32 -0.71
C ASN A 94 -15.01 9.93 0.29
N HIS A 95 -14.63 9.57 1.51
CA HIS A 95 -15.54 9.18 2.59
C HIS A 95 -15.84 10.30 3.59
N HIS A 96 -15.40 11.53 3.31
CA HIS A 96 -15.57 12.70 4.18
C HIS A 96 -15.07 12.51 5.63
N VAL A 97 -14.06 11.65 5.80
CA VAL A 97 -13.43 11.37 7.09
C VAL A 97 -12.41 12.48 7.40
N PRO A 98 -12.53 13.17 8.54
CA PRO A 98 -11.54 14.18 8.93
C PRO A 98 -10.21 13.50 9.29
N TYR A 99 -9.10 14.03 8.77
CA TYR A 99 -7.77 13.51 9.05
C TYR A 99 -6.78 14.65 9.33
N ARG A 100 -5.65 14.30 9.97
CA ARG A 100 -4.50 15.18 10.14
C ARG A 100 -3.24 14.43 9.74
N ARG A 101 -2.34 15.09 9.01
CA ARG A 101 -0.99 14.56 8.82
C ARG A 101 -0.24 14.66 10.13
N LYS A 102 0.46 13.59 10.48
CA LYS A 102 1.47 13.65 11.52
C LYS A 102 2.70 14.29 10.87
N GLU A 103 3.05 15.50 11.29
CA GLU A 103 4.32 16.11 10.90
C GLU A 103 5.45 15.35 11.60
N ASP A 104 6.52 15.06 10.86
CA ASP A 104 7.76 14.45 11.36
C ASP A 104 8.60 15.45 12.17
#